data_AF-A0A540WL16-F1
#
_entry.id   AF-A0A540WL16-F1
#
_cell.length_a   1.000
_cell.length_b   1.000
_cell.length_c   1.000
_cell.angle_alpha   90.00
_cell.angle_beta   90.00
_cell.angle_gamma   90.00
#
_symmetry.space_group_name_H-M   'P 1'
#
loop_
_entity.id
_entity.type
_entity.pdbx_description
1 polymer ?
#
loop_
_entity_poly.entity_id
_entity_poly.type
_entity_poly.pdbx_seq_one_letter_code
_entity_poly.pdbx_strand_id
1 'polypeptide(L)'
;MGQLRLERHLHGVHVVLMCTDDAEEQAEWVLSVLERLPPGGLIPGRTLRFGWSNLRLDPRGDSLVVTEPDFDGNPLTDWRDDITVTLRVQGRMLETTQTVGTEPLFPRYGDKVAAVPGWDRSPRVAMARARTPEGTDSGWLIVPP
;
A
#
# COMPACT_ATOMS: atom_id res chain seq x y z
N MET A 1 -9.58 -15.84 6.63
CA MET A 1 -9.60 -14.92 5.48
C MET A 1 -9.15 -15.72 4.29
N GLY A 2 -9.98 -15.75 3.25
CA GLY A 2 -9.68 -16.46 2.01
C GLY A 2 -8.71 -15.66 1.16
N GLN A 3 -7.94 -16.36 0.32
CA GLN A 3 -7.21 -15.72 -0.76
C GLN A 3 -8.18 -15.51 -1.93
N LEU A 4 -8.17 -14.31 -2.48
CA LEU A 4 -8.92 -13.86 -3.63
C LEU A 4 -7.96 -13.68 -4.81
N ARG A 5 -8.41 -14.10 -5.98
CA ARG A 5 -7.72 -13.93 -7.25
C ARG A 5 -8.66 -13.28 -8.24
N LEU A 6 -8.32 -12.07 -8.69
CA LEU A 6 -9.05 -11.36 -9.72
C LEU A 6 -8.28 -11.38 -11.02
N GLU A 7 -8.99 -11.51 -12.13
CA GLU A 7 -8.41 -11.56 -13.47
C GLU A 7 -9.20 -10.69 -14.44
N ARG A 8 -8.50 -9.97 -15.31
CA ARG A 8 -9.14 -9.14 -16.34
C ARG A 8 -8.28 -9.06 -17.60
N HIS A 9 -8.92 -9.07 -18.75
CA HIS A 9 -8.25 -8.76 -20.01
C HIS A 9 -8.32 -7.25 -20.24
N LEU A 10 -7.18 -6.59 -20.20
CA LEU A 10 -7.03 -5.14 -20.33
C LEU A 10 -6.12 -4.84 -21.50
N HIS A 11 -6.61 -4.09 -22.50
CA HIS A 11 -5.83 -3.74 -23.70
C HIS A 11 -5.20 -4.95 -24.42
N GLY A 12 -5.89 -6.09 -24.42
CA GLY A 12 -5.39 -7.35 -24.99
C GLY A 12 -4.38 -8.10 -24.13
N VAL A 13 -4.12 -7.66 -22.90
CA VAL A 13 -3.22 -8.29 -21.93
C VAL A 13 -4.03 -8.94 -20.81
N HIS A 14 -3.74 -10.19 -20.47
CA HIS A 14 -4.31 -10.87 -19.32
C HIS A 14 -3.61 -10.37 -18.04
N VAL A 15 -4.34 -9.67 -17.18
CA VAL A 15 -3.86 -9.13 -15.92
C VAL A 15 -4.45 -9.92 -14.77
N VAL A 16 -3.60 -10.27 -13.80
CA VAL A 16 -3.92 -11.09 -12.65
C VAL A 16 -3.53 -10.34 -11.38
N LEU A 17 -4.41 -10.34 -10.38
CA LEU A 17 -4.19 -9.71 -9.08
C LEU A 17 -4.58 -10.71 -7.98
N MET A 18 -3.75 -10.85 -6.96
CA MET A 18 -4.06 -11.66 -5.77
C MET A 18 -4.05 -10.80 -4.52
N CYS A 19 -5.04 -11.01 -3.65
CA CYS A 19 -5.14 -10.37 -2.35
C CYS A 19 -6.00 -11.22 -1.41
N THR A 20 -6.25 -10.78 -0.19
CA THR A 20 -7.27 -11.37 0.66
C THR A 20 -8.67 -10.89 0.29
N ASP A 21 -9.69 -11.70 0.62
CA ASP A 21 -11.11 -11.44 0.36
C ASP A 21 -11.63 -10.10 0.93
N ASP A 22 -11.16 -9.67 2.10
CA ASP A 22 -11.51 -8.39 2.71
C ASP A 22 -10.99 -7.15 1.96
N ALA A 23 -10.15 -7.32 0.93
CA ALA A 23 -9.57 -6.24 0.13
C ALA A 23 -10.12 -6.20 -1.31
N GLU A 24 -11.21 -6.93 -1.60
CA GLU A 24 -11.79 -7.06 -2.95
C GLU A 24 -12.14 -5.71 -3.58
N GLU A 25 -12.80 -4.81 -2.85
CA GLU A 25 -13.22 -3.51 -3.38
C GLU A 25 -12.01 -2.66 -3.81
N GLN A 26 -10.95 -2.66 -3.01
CA GLN A 26 -9.71 -1.94 -3.32
C GLN A 26 -8.97 -2.61 -4.49
N ALA A 27 -9.03 -3.93 -4.61
CA ALA A 27 -8.45 -4.66 -5.72
C ALA A 27 -9.18 -4.37 -7.05
N GLU A 28 -10.50 -4.27 -7.03
CA GLU A 28 -11.30 -3.85 -8.17
C GLU A 28 -10.96 -2.42 -8.62
N TRP A 29 -10.68 -1.53 -7.66
CA TRP A 29 -10.20 -0.18 -7.97
C TRP A 29 -8.84 -0.20 -8.66
N VAL A 30 -7.90 -1.07 -8.26
CA VAL A 30 -6.61 -1.25 -8.97
C VAL A 30 -6.84 -1.63 -10.42
N LEU A 31 -7.67 -2.66 -10.69
CA LEU A 31 -7.97 -3.08 -12.05
C LEU A 31 -8.59 -1.94 -12.88
N SER A 32 -9.49 -1.16 -12.27
CA SER A 32 -10.09 0.02 -12.90
C SER A 32 -9.06 1.12 -13.22
N VAL A 33 -8.02 1.28 -12.40
CA VAL A 33 -6.91 2.20 -12.68
C VAL A 33 -6.05 1.69 -13.83
N LEU A 34 -5.74 0.38 -13.84
CA LEU A 34 -4.95 -0.25 -14.90
C LEU A 34 -5.67 -0.20 -16.26
N GLU A 35 -6.99 -0.33 -16.27
CA GLU A 35 -7.83 -0.21 -17.47
C GLU A 35 -7.74 1.19 -18.10
N ARG A 36 -7.57 2.23 -17.29
CA ARG A 36 -7.42 3.62 -17.76
C ARG A 36 -6.05 3.95 -18.32
N LEU A 37 -5.06 3.06 -18.20
CA LEU A 37 -3.79 3.24 -18.87
C LEU A 37 -4.01 3.23 -20.39
N PRO A 38 -3.24 4.03 -21.15
CA PRO A 38 -3.34 4.00 -22.61
C PRO A 38 -2.92 2.60 -23.15
N PRO A 39 -3.33 2.24 -24.36
CA PRO A 39 -2.81 1.06 -25.05
C PRO A 39 -1.27 1.05 -25.03
N GLY A 40 -0.68 -0.11 -24.72
CA GLY A 40 0.77 -0.22 -24.48
C GLY A 40 1.22 0.29 -23.11
N GLY A 41 0.30 0.68 -22.22
CA GLY A 41 0.60 1.10 -20.85
C GLY A 41 0.91 -0.06 -19.90
N LEU A 42 0.38 -1.25 -20.20
CA LEU A 42 0.60 -2.50 -19.46
C LEU A 42 1.87 -3.20 -19.96
N ILE A 43 3.02 -2.75 -19.45
CA ILE A 43 4.35 -3.20 -19.87
C ILE A 43 4.94 -4.09 -18.76
N PRO A 44 5.54 -5.26 -19.10
CA PRO A 44 6.28 -6.07 -18.13
C PRO A 44 7.35 -5.25 -17.38
N GLY A 45 7.44 -5.45 -16.06
CA GLY A 45 8.34 -4.74 -15.15
C GLY A 45 7.93 -3.30 -14.84
N ARG A 46 6.86 -2.78 -15.44
CA ARG A 46 6.39 -1.42 -15.15
C ARG A 46 5.98 -1.31 -13.69
N THR A 47 6.54 -0.31 -13.02
CA THR A 47 6.17 0.05 -11.66
C THR A 47 5.26 1.28 -11.70
N LEU A 48 4.16 1.21 -10.96
CA LEU A 48 3.15 2.25 -10.83
C LEU A 48 3.05 2.64 -9.36
N ARG A 49 3.05 3.94 -9.08
CA ARG A 49 2.74 4.41 -7.73
C ARG A 49 1.26 4.18 -7.45
N PHE A 50 0.97 3.56 -6.32
CA PHE A 50 -0.38 3.35 -5.82
C PHE A 50 -0.45 3.83 -4.38
N GLY A 51 -0.90 5.08 -4.22
CA GLY A 51 -1.00 5.72 -2.90
C GLY A 51 0.35 5.82 -2.19
N TRP A 52 0.48 5.06 -1.10
CA TRP A 52 1.68 5.00 -0.27
C TRP A 52 2.78 4.07 -0.77
N SER A 53 2.44 3.10 -1.62
CA SER A 53 3.35 2.07 -2.10
C SER A 53 3.47 2.11 -3.63
N ASN A 54 4.19 1.14 -4.17
CA ASN A 54 4.24 0.84 -5.59
C ASN A 54 3.58 -0.52 -5.86
N LEU A 55 2.98 -0.65 -7.03
CA LEU A 55 2.61 -1.93 -7.63
C LEU A 55 3.48 -2.15 -8.86
N ARG A 56 3.86 -3.39 -9.16
CA ARG A 56 4.63 -3.73 -10.36
C ARG A 56 3.90 -4.77 -11.19
N LEU A 57 4.00 -4.66 -12.50
CA LEU A 57 3.40 -5.60 -13.45
C LEU A 57 4.45 -6.64 -13.84
N ASP A 58 4.49 -7.77 -13.15
CA ASP A 58 5.50 -8.80 -13.40
C ASP A 58 4.98 -9.89 -14.36
N PRO A 59 5.74 -10.27 -15.40
CA PRO A 59 5.32 -11.31 -16.32
C PRO A 59 5.32 -12.69 -15.65
N ARG A 60 4.27 -13.47 -15.91
CA ARG A 60 4.13 -14.89 -15.54
C ARG A 60 3.46 -15.62 -16.70
N GLY A 61 4.26 -16.28 -17.53
CA GLY A 61 3.76 -16.87 -18.78
C GLY A 61 3.13 -15.80 -19.66
N ASP A 62 1.88 -16.01 -20.04
CA ASP A 62 1.12 -15.10 -20.92
C ASP A 62 0.36 -13.99 -20.15
N SER A 63 0.56 -13.90 -18.83
CA SER A 63 -0.12 -12.95 -17.96
C SER A 63 0.85 -11.92 -17.36
N LEU A 64 0.30 -10.75 -17.00
CA LEU A 64 0.95 -9.81 -16.08
C LEU A 64 0.31 -9.95 -14.70
N VAL A 65 1.11 -10.37 -13.72
CA VAL A 65 0.71 -10.40 -12.32
C VAL A 65 1.04 -9.06 -11.68
N VAL A 66 0.06 -8.47 -10.98
CA VAL A 66 0.26 -7.29 -10.16
C VAL A 66 0.93 -7.71 -8.87
N THR A 67 2.13 -7.20 -8.61
CA THR A 67 2.94 -7.50 -7.43
C THR A 67 3.13 -6.26 -6.56
N GLU A 68 3.41 -6.47 -5.28
CA GLU A 68 3.79 -5.41 -4.34
C GLU A 68 5.16 -5.70 -3.73
N PRO A 69 5.83 -4.70 -3.12
CA PRO A 69 7.03 -4.94 -2.32
C PRO A 69 6.79 -5.99 -1.23
N ASP A 70 7.79 -6.83 -0.97
CA ASP A 70 7.72 -7.80 0.12
C ASP A 70 7.92 -7.12 1.48
N PHE A 71 6.81 -6.70 2.09
CA PHE A 71 6.81 -6.04 3.39
C PHE A 71 7.11 -6.97 4.58
N ASP A 72 7.03 -8.29 4.37
CA ASP A 72 7.40 -9.27 5.40
C ASP A 72 8.90 -9.62 5.32
N GLY A 73 9.52 -9.42 4.15
CA GLY A 73 10.95 -9.59 3.87
C GLY A 73 11.67 -8.26 3.61
N ASN A 74 12.24 -8.10 2.41
CA ASN A 74 12.94 -6.88 2.01
C ASN A 74 12.12 -6.06 0.98
N PRO A 75 11.33 -5.06 1.43
CA PRO A 75 10.46 -4.28 0.54
C PRO A 75 11.22 -3.28 -0.36
N LEU A 76 12.55 -3.20 -0.27
CA LEU A 76 13.36 -2.37 -1.17
C LEU A 76 13.77 -3.10 -2.44
N THR A 77 13.87 -4.43 -2.40
CA THR A 77 14.38 -5.24 -3.52
C THR A 77 13.42 -6.33 -3.94
N ASP A 78 12.64 -6.85 -3.00
CA ASP A 78 11.87 -8.07 -3.17
C ASP A 78 10.39 -7.73 -3.39
N TRP A 79 9.72 -8.58 -4.16
CA TRP A 79 8.34 -8.38 -4.60
C TRP A 79 7.58 -9.69 -4.46
N ARG A 80 6.29 -9.58 -4.14
CA ARG A 80 5.41 -10.73 -3.96
C ARG A 80 4.13 -10.58 -4.76
N ASP A 81 3.55 -11.72 -5.10
CA ASP A 81 2.39 -11.78 -5.99
C ASP A 81 1.05 -11.43 -5.30
N ASP A 82 1.05 -11.30 -3.97
CA ASP A 82 -0.12 -10.92 -3.16
C ASP A 82 -0.01 -9.45 -2.73
N ILE A 83 -0.98 -8.61 -3.13
CA ILE A 83 -0.95 -7.16 -2.93
C ILE A 83 -1.73 -6.66 -1.69
N THR A 84 -2.05 -7.57 -0.76
CA THR A 84 -2.95 -7.30 0.38
C THR A 84 -2.47 -6.14 1.24
N VAL A 85 -1.17 -6.02 1.51
CA VAL A 85 -0.67 -5.01 2.45
C VAL A 85 -0.83 -3.62 1.87
N THR A 86 -0.50 -3.44 0.59
CA THR A 86 -0.71 -2.18 -0.13
C THR A 86 -2.17 -1.76 -0.09
N LEU A 87 -3.09 -2.68 -0.38
CA LEU A 87 -4.53 -2.40 -0.40
C LEU A 87 -5.06 -2.02 0.99
N ARG A 88 -4.74 -2.80 2.02
CA ARG A 88 -5.23 -2.55 3.39
C ARG A 88 -4.71 -1.24 3.96
N VAL A 89 -3.42 -0.96 3.82
CA VAL A 89 -2.84 0.29 4.33
C VAL A 89 -3.43 1.48 3.59
N GLN A 90 -3.61 1.38 2.27
CA GLN A 90 -4.27 2.44 1.50
C GLN A 90 -5.72 2.66 1.95
N GLY A 91 -6.48 1.58 2.18
CA GLY A 91 -7.85 1.65 2.70
C GLY A 91 -7.93 2.36 4.06
N ARG A 92 -7.08 1.96 5.01
CA ARG A 92 -7.01 2.57 6.35
C ARG A 92 -6.61 4.06 6.30
N MET A 93 -5.70 4.42 5.39
CA MET A 93 -5.31 5.82 5.21
C MET A 93 -6.48 6.67 4.69
N LEU A 94 -7.28 6.14 3.76
CA LEU A 94 -8.48 6.81 3.26
C LEU A 94 -9.55 6.94 4.35
N GLU A 95 -9.82 5.88 5.09
CA GLU A 95 -10.77 5.87 6.22
C GLU A 95 -10.36 6.91 7.29
N THR A 96 -9.07 6.94 7.65
CA THR A 96 -8.54 7.92 8.60
C THR A 96 -8.73 9.34 8.09
N THR A 97 -8.43 9.59 6.81
CA THR A 97 -8.59 10.91 6.19
C THR A 97 -10.04 11.39 6.24
N GLN A 98 -10.98 10.52 5.87
CA GLN A 98 -12.41 10.81 5.89
C GLN A 98 -12.91 11.09 7.31
N THR A 99 -12.41 10.34 8.29
CA THR A 99 -12.79 10.49 9.70
C THR A 99 -12.32 11.82 10.29
N VAL A 100 -11.09 12.25 9.96
CA VAL A 100 -10.49 13.48 10.52
C VAL A 100 -10.94 14.74 9.76
N GLY A 101 -11.48 14.59 8.53
CA GLY A 101 -12.02 15.70 7.75
C GLY A 101 -10.93 16.70 7.29
N THR A 102 -9.73 16.21 7.05
CA THR A 102 -8.58 17.02 6.63
C THR A 102 -8.06 16.58 5.26
N GLU A 103 -7.37 17.48 4.55
CA GLU A 103 -6.73 17.15 3.29
C GLU A 103 -5.52 16.23 3.55
N PRO A 104 -5.47 15.02 2.97
CA PRO A 104 -4.41 14.08 3.26
C PRO A 104 -3.10 14.46 2.56
N LEU A 105 -2.01 14.38 3.30
CA LEU A 105 -0.68 14.25 2.73
C LEU A 105 -0.31 12.78 2.72
N PHE A 106 -0.48 12.11 1.58
CA PHE A 106 -0.20 10.68 1.48
C PHE A 106 1.32 10.40 1.49
N PRO A 107 1.86 9.79 2.56
CA PRO A 107 3.27 9.42 2.63
C PRO A 107 3.59 8.35 1.60
N ARG A 108 4.86 8.21 1.25
CA ARG A 108 5.40 7.08 0.49
C ARG A 108 6.12 6.13 1.44
N TYR A 109 6.19 4.86 1.08
CA TYR A 109 6.95 3.87 1.85
C TYR A 109 8.41 4.31 2.11
N GLY A 110 9.05 4.92 1.11
CA GLY A 110 10.42 5.42 1.22
C GLY A 110 10.57 6.76 1.95
N ASP A 111 9.48 7.41 2.33
CA ASP A 111 9.54 8.65 3.11
C ASP A 111 10.08 8.35 4.50
N LYS A 112 10.91 9.25 5.02
CA LYS A 112 11.56 9.08 6.31
C LYS A 112 11.19 10.23 7.24
N VAL A 113 10.89 9.89 8.49
CA VAL A 113 10.76 10.85 9.59
C VAL A 113 12.02 10.78 10.43
N ALA A 114 12.74 11.89 10.54
CA ALA A 114 13.91 12.00 11.41
C ALA A 114 13.51 12.60 12.75
N ALA A 115 13.73 11.86 13.84
CA ALA A 115 13.65 12.41 15.18
C ALA A 115 14.96 13.14 15.52
N VAL A 116 14.87 14.45 15.77
CA VAL A 116 16.04 15.30 16.13
C VAL A 116 16.03 15.61 17.63
N PRO A 117 17.18 15.86 18.27
CA PRO A 117 17.22 16.22 19.69
C PRO A 117 16.24 17.36 20.03
N GLY A 118 15.41 17.18 21.06
CA GLY A 118 14.40 18.14 21.51
C GLY A 118 13.03 18.01 20.83
N TRP A 119 12.81 17.03 19.94
CA TRP A 119 11.50 16.77 19.32
C TRP A 119 10.40 16.52 20.36
N ASP A 120 10.76 15.91 21.49
CA ASP A 120 9.90 15.58 22.64
C ASP A 120 9.36 16.82 23.37
N ARG A 121 9.96 17.99 23.12
CA ARG A 121 9.54 19.29 23.68
C ARG A 121 8.71 20.12 22.72
N SER A 122 8.47 19.61 21.50
CA SER A 122 7.72 20.33 20.49
C SER A 122 6.24 20.41 20.88
N PRO A 123 5.61 21.60 20.91
CA PRO A 123 4.17 21.70 21.15
C PRO A 123 3.33 21.25 19.93
N ARG A 124 3.97 20.86 18.82
CA ARG A 124 3.29 20.45 17.59
C ARG A 124 3.00 18.95 17.53
N VAL A 125 3.65 18.15 18.38
CA VAL A 125 3.45 16.70 18.41
C VAL A 125 3.52 16.24 19.86
N ALA A 126 2.49 15.54 20.32
CA ALA A 126 2.52 14.85 21.59
C ALA A 126 2.47 13.35 21.33
N MET A 127 3.30 12.61 22.05
CA MET A 127 3.39 11.17 21.93
C MET A 127 3.38 10.51 23.31
N ALA A 128 2.65 9.41 23.43
CA ALA A 128 2.64 8.58 24.62
C ALA A 128 3.24 7.22 24.31
N ARG A 129 3.94 6.61 25.27
CA ARG A 129 4.43 5.25 25.14
C ARG A 129 3.52 4.28 25.89
N ALA A 130 3.01 3.28 25.19
CA ALA A 130 2.29 2.16 25.80
C ALA A 130 3.20 1.43 26.79
N ARG A 131 2.66 1.10 27.96
CA ARG A 131 3.41 0.38 29.01
C ARG A 131 3.75 -1.04 28.60
N THR A 132 2.84 -1.67 27.86
CA THR A 132 2.98 -3.02 27.33
C THR A 132 2.63 -2.97 25.84
N PRO A 133 3.62 -2.74 24.96
CA PRO A 133 3.41 -2.80 23.52
C PRO A 133 2.96 -4.20 23.11
N GLU A 134 2.06 -4.30 22.13
CA GLU A 134 1.57 -5.58 21.61
C GLU A 134 2.24 -5.94 20.29
N GLY A 135 2.65 -7.20 20.16
CA GLY A 135 3.19 -7.75 18.90
C GLY A 135 4.38 -6.96 18.36
N THR A 136 4.25 -6.48 17.12
CA THR A 136 5.28 -5.73 16.40
C THR A 136 5.10 -4.21 16.49
N ASP A 137 4.23 -3.71 17.37
CA ASP A 137 4.03 -2.28 17.54
C ASP A 137 5.26 -1.65 18.20
N SER A 138 5.63 -0.45 17.74
CA SER A 138 6.68 0.37 18.36
C SER A 138 6.33 0.77 19.82
N GLY A 139 5.05 0.70 20.15
CA GLY A 139 4.48 1.13 21.43
C GLY A 139 4.38 2.64 21.56
N TRP A 140 4.68 3.40 20.51
CA TRP A 140 4.50 4.85 20.47
C TRP A 140 3.17 5.23 19.85
N LEU A 141 2.42 6.07 20.55
CA LEU A 141 1.12 6.57 20.14
C LEU A 141 1.22 8.07 19.92
N ILE A 142 0.67 8.56 18.81
CA ILE A 142 0.43 10.00 18.64
C ILE A 142 -0.83 10.35 19.44
N VAL A 143 -0.74 11.31 20.34
CA VAL A 143 -1.85 11.77 21.17
C VAL A 143 -2.12 13.25 20.89
N PRO A 144 -3.34 13.75 21.17
CA PRO A 144 -3.59 15.17 21.16
C PRO A 144 -2.56 15.92 22.04
N PRO A 145 -1.98 17.04 21.56
CA PRO A 145 -1.06 17.85 22.34
C PRO A 145 -1.70 18.53 23.55
#